data_AF-A0A9W6UB31-F1
#
_entry.id   AF-A0A9W6UB31-F1
#
_cell.length_a   1.000
_cell.length_b   1.000
_cell.length_c   1.000
_cell.angle_alpha   90.00
_cell.angle_beta   90.00
_cell.angle_gamma   90.00
#
_symmetry.space_group_name_H-M   'P 1'
#
loop_
_entity.id
_entity.type
_entity.pdbx_description
1 polymer ?
#
loop_
_entity_poly.entity_id
_entity_poly.type
_entity_poly.pdbx_seq_one_letter_code
_entity_poly.pdbx_strand_id
1 'polypeptide(L)'
;MRRHLAVAMGWALIVTFMTLVNYASLLNRFDFYCLLNDKSLSFDELALSINPFAIHTNYSNPIQLLISLAAKTTFNLFRGVAFHLLLFAFPTSGTNFIRRMVFLLPSIAVTALLCAVGGAALHTFYYVQKTEMLSDQKLELSTHTDLSILLLVLSLWFIYCVYHLGAAAGRFSETRLERHRTSRDEISEDVLDLAERGEFGLQAQREALVTKVEQRQDQLGVCKLSILCIYRHIIVHLVAAAVAIYIDVTLRKVVKELDGSSVALHALAFHLAVAIVWLIGSAMAAMFAISLRQQSPELLAYILDV
;
A
#
# COMPACT_ATOMS: atom_id res chain seq x y z
N MET A 1 2.39 -8.43 20.90
CA MET A 1 3.62 -8.70 20.10
C MET A 1 3.40 -8.59 18.58
N ARG A 2 2.45 -9.33 17.98
CA ARG A 2 2.21 -9.35 16.51
C ARG A 2 1.92 -7.97 15.88
N ARG A 3 1.13 -7.12 16.54
CA ARG A 3 0.81 -5.75 16.08
C ARG A 3 2.03 -4.83 16.03
N HIS A 4 2.88 -4.84 17.06
CA HIS A 4 4.08 -4.00 17.09
C HIS A 4 5.10 -4.43 16.04
N LEU A 5 5.24 -5.75 15.81
CA LEU A 5 6.11 -6.28 14.76
C LEU A 5 5.61 -5.87 13.36
N ALA A 6 4.29 -5.91 13.13
CA ALA A 6 3.70 -5.42 11.87
C ALA A 6 4.02 -3.95 11.65
N VAL A 7 3.82 -3.10 12.67
CA VAL A 7 4.11 -1.66 12.58
C VAL A 7 5.60 -1.41 12.33
N ALA A 8 6.49 -2.08 13.06
CA ALA A 8 7.93 -1.94 12.88
C ALA A 8 8.38 -2.36 11.48
N MET A 9 7.84 -3.48 10.96
CA MET A 9 8.12 -3.93 9.61
C MET A 9 7.59 -2.94 8.56
N GLY A 10 6.38 -2.40 8.75
CA GLY A 10 5.82 -1.37 7.86
C GLY A 10 6.69 -0.13 7.79
N TRP A 11 7.17 0.38 8.94
CA TRP A 11 8.12 1.49 8.99
C TRP A 11 9.45 1.17 8.30
N ALA A 12 10.00 -0.04 8.51
CA ALA A 12 11.22 -0.46 7.83
C ALA A 12 11.06 -0.46 6.30
N LEU A 13 9.90 -0.87 5.78
CA LEU A 13 9.60 -0.84 4.35
C LEU A 13 9.49 0.60 3.82
N ILE A 14 8.86 1.52 4.57
CA ILE A 14 8.80 2.95 4.21
C ILE A 14 10.21 3.54 4.15
N VAL A 15 11.05 3.29 5.16
CA VAL A 15 12.44 3.76 5.20
C VAL A 15 13.23 3.18 4.02
N THR A 16 13.01 1.90 3.69
CA THR A 16 13.66 1.25 2.54
C THR A 16 13.24 1.91 1.22
N PHE A 17 11.95 2.24 1.06
CA PHE A 17 11.47 2.99 -0.11
C PHE A 17 12.07 4.40 -0.19
N MET A 18 12.13 5.14 0.92
CA MET A 18 12.78 6.46 0.99
C MET A 18 14.28 6.39 0.66
N THR A 19 14.93 5.29 1.02
CA THR A 19 16.33 5.05 0.63
C THR A 19 16.48 4.91 -0.88
N LEU A 20 15.52 4.29 -1.58
CA LEU A 20 15.50 4.26 -3.05
C LEU A 20 15.34 5.64 -3.68
N VAL A 21 14.51 6.51 -3.09
CA VAL A 21 14.37 7.91 -3.53
C VAL A 21 15.71 8.65 -3.42
N ASN A 22 16.44 8.45 -2.32
CA ASN A 22 17.79 9.01 -2.16
C ASN A 22 18.77 8.47 -3.21
N TYR A 23 18.75 7.17 -3.50
CA TYR A 23 19.58 6.59 -4.56
C TYR A 23 19.23 7.15 -5.93
N ALA A 24 17.96 7.31 -6.26
CA ALA A 24 17.52 7.95 -7.50
C ALA A 24 18.03 9.39 -7.62
N SER A 25 17.95 10.17 -6.54
CA SER A 25 18.47 11.54 -6.54
C SER A 25 20.00 11.61 -6.68
N LEU A 26 20.73 10.69 -6.04
CA LEU A 26 22.18 10.59 -6.21
C LEU A 26 22.58 10.19 -7.64
N LEU A 27 21.85 9.26 -8.26
CA LEU A 27 22.07 8.89 -9.66
C LEU A 27 21.86 10.08 -10.59
N ASN A 28 20.81 10.88 -10.38
CA ASN A 28 20.57 12.11 -11.15
C ASN A 28 21.73 13.11 -11.02
N ARG A 29 22.33 13.25 -9.83
CA ARG A 29 23.51 14.11 -9.62
C ARG A 29 24.75 13.57 -10.31
N PHE A 30 24.98 12.26 -10.28
CA PHE A 30 26.09 11.67 -11.03
C PHE A 30 25.94 11.87 -12.54
N ASP A 31 24.70 11.80 -13.05
CA ASP A 31 24.40 12.03 -14.46
C ASP A 31 24.62 13.50 -14.85
N PHE A 32 24.19 14.43 -13.98
CA PHE A 32 24.47 15.86 -14.13
C PHE A 32 25.96 16.18 -14.23
N TYR A 33 26.81 15.48 -13.49
CA TYR A 33 28.27 15.62 -13.56
C TYR A 33 28.93 14.76 -14.66
N CYS A 34 28.15 14.19 -15.59
CA CYS A 34 28.61 13.31 -16.67
C CYS A 34 29.42 12.09 -16.19
N LEU A 35 29.14 11.61 -14.97
CA LEU A 35 29.82 10.45 -14.40
C LEU A 35 29.12 9.14 -14.78
N LEU A 36 27.86 9.20 -15.21
CA LEU A 36 27.09 8.07 -15.76
C LEU A 36 27.27 7.99 -17.28
N ASN A 37 27.63 6.80 -17.78
CA ASN A 37 27.72 6.52 -19.22
C ASN A 37 26.39 6.01 -19.83
N ASP A 38 25.39 5.68 -18.99
CA ASP A 38 24.12 5.09 -19.44
C ASP A 38 23.00 6.11 -19.56
N LYS A 39 22.36 6.13 -20.73
CA LYS A 39 21.36 7.14 -21.08
C LYS A 39 20.01 6.96 -20.37
N SER A 40 19.68 5.77 -19.86
CA SER A 40 18.41 5.53 -19.16
C SER A 40 18.50 4.35 -18.19
N LEU A 41 18.40 4.63 -16.89
CA LEU A 41 18.28 3.61 -15.84
C LEU A 41 16.79 3.30 -15.61
N SER A 42 16.46 2.01 -15.59
CA SER A 42 15.14 1.51 -15.22
C SER A 42 15.24 0.70 -13.92
N PHE A 43 14.63 1.18 -12.83
CA PHE A 43 14.71 0.52 -11.52
C PHE A 43 14.08 -0.88 -11.51
N ASP A 44 13.02 -1.09 -12.30
CA ASP A 44 12.36 -2.39 -12.42
C ASP A 44 13.25 -3.42 -13.13
N GLU A 45 13.93 -3.00 -14.19
CA GLU A 45 14.87 -3.85 -14.93
C GLU A 45 16.11 -4.17 -14.07
N LEU A 46 16.63 -3.16 -13.37
CA LEU A 46 17.73 -3.33 -12.42
C LEU A 46 17.39 -4.31 -11.31
N ALA A 47 16.15 -4.30 -10.81
CA ALA A 47 15.72 -5.22 -9.76
C ALA A 47 15.74 -6.69 -10.24
N LEU A 48 15.43 -6.93 -11.51
CA LEU A 48 15.42 -8.26 -12.12
C LEU A 48 16.81 -8.74 -12.57
N SER A 49 17.76 -7.84 -12.77
CA SER A 49 19.13 -8.18 -13.19
C SER A 49 20.02 -8.70 -12.05
N ILE A 50 19.52 -8.79 -10.83
CA ILE A 50 20.30 -9.15 -9.64
C ILE A 50 20.40 -10.66 -9.52
N ASN A 51 21.60 -11.15 -9.20
CA ASN A 51 21.76 -12.50 -8.70
C ASN A 51 21.44 -12.55 -7.19
N PRO A 52 20.31 -13.14 -6.78
CA PRO A 52 19.90 -13.16 -5.36
C PRO A 52 20.78 -14.05 -4.49
N PHE A 53 21.66 -14.87 -5.08
CA PHE A 53 22.55 -15.79 -4.39
C PHE A 53 24.02 -15.35 -4.38
N ALA A 54 24.33 -14.17 -4.93
CA ALA A 54 25.70 -13.66 -4.92
C ALA A 54 26.09 -13.18 -3.50
N ILE A 55 27.02 -13.91 -2.86
CA ILE A 55 27.53 -13.61 -1.51
C ILE A 55 28.63 -12.55 -1.54
N HIS A 56 29.47 -12.56 -2.57
CA HIS A 56 30.55 -11.60 -2.78
C HIS A 56 30.36 -10.88 -4.11
N THR A 57 30.22 -9.56 -4.04
CA THR A 57 30.15 -8.70 -5.22
C THR A 57 31.22 -7.63 -5.10
N ASN A 58 32.16 -7.63 -6.03
CA ASN A 58 33.17 -6.58 -6.15
C ASN A 58 32.67 -5.52 -7.13
N TYR A 59 32.92 -4.25 -6.82
CA TYR A 59 32.50 -3.11 -7.62
C TYR A 59 33.73 -2.35 -8.09
N SER A 60 33.77 -2.03 -9.38
CA SER A 60 34.91 -1.32 -9.98
C SER A 60 34.90 0.17 -9.67
N ASN A 61 33.72 0.76 -9.42
CA ASN A 61 33.56 2.17 -9.14
C ASN A 61 32.32 2.45 -8.26
N PRO A 62 32.21 3.66 -7.66
CA PRO A 62 31.10 4.02 -6.77
C PRO A 62 29.72 4.02 -7.46
N ILE A 63 29.67 4.23 -8.77
CA ILE A 63 28.42 4.29 -9.55
C ILE A 63 27.85 2.88 -9.72
N GLN A 64 28.72 1.92 -10.07
CA GLN A 64 28.37 0.50 -10.14
C GLN A 64 27.91 -0.02 -8.77
N LEU A 65 28.56 0.44 -7.69
CA LEU A 65 28.11 0.15 -6.32
C LEU A 65 26.70 0.72 -6.09
N LEU A 66 26.44 1.99 -6.40
CA LEU A 66 25.13 2.61 -6.19
C LEU A 66 24.02 1.95 -7.01
N ILE A 67 24.26 1.66 -8.29
CA ILE A 67 23.31 0.94 -9.15
C ILE A 67 22.99 -0.44 -8.56
N SER A 68 24.02 -1.17 -8.09
CA SER A 68 23.82 -2.48 -7.47
C SER A 68 23.09 -2.39 -6.13
N LEU A 69 23.36 -1.35 -5.33
CA LEU A 69 22.65 -1.10 -4.07
C LEU A 69 21.17 -0.76 -4.33
N ALA A 70 20.88 0.10 -5.31
CA ALA A 70 19.52 0.43 -5.71
C ALA A 70 18.77 -0.82 -6.15
N ALA A 71 19.36 -1.61 -7.04
CA ALA A 71 18.82 -2.89 -7.46
C ALA A 71 18.51 -3.79 -6.25
N LYS A 72 19.51 -4.09 -5.41
CA LYS A 72 19.37 -5.00 -4.25
C LYS A 72 18.31 -4.52 -3.28
N THR A 73 18.23 -3.20 -3.09
CA THR A 73 17.23 -2.56 -2.23
C THR A 73 15.82 -2.72 -2.82
N THR A 74 15.63 -2.51 -4.13
CA THR A 74 14.33 -2.72 -4.80
C THR A 74 13.88 -4.17 -4.69
N PHE A 75 14.76 -5.13 -4.97
CA PHE A 75 14.44 -6.56 -4.86
C PHE A 75 14.08 -6.97 -3.43
N ASN A 76 14.84 -6.49 -2.43
CA ASN A 76 14.54 -6.76 -1.03
C ASN A 76 13.27 -6.06 -0.55
N LEU A 77 12.95 -4.88 -1.09
CA LEU A 77 11.69 -4.19 -0.83
C LEU A 77 10.50 -5.01 -1.33
N PHE A 78 10.54 -5.51 -2.57
CA PHE A 78 9.50 -6.39 -3.14
C PHE A 78 9.28 -7.63 -2.25
N ARG A 79 10.38 -8.32 -1.89
CA ARG A 79 10.32 -9.48 -0.98
C ARG A 79 9.76 -9.11 0.40
N GLY A 80 10.20 -7.98 0.94
CA GLY A 80 9.75 -7.48 2.24
C GLY A 80 8.26 -7.19 2.26
N VAL A 81 7.73 -6.51 1.23
CA VAL A 81 6.30 -6.25 1.09
C VAL A 81 5.51 -7.56 0.96
N ALA A 82 5.99 -8.53 0.16
CA ALA A 82 5.36 -9.84 0.05
C ALA A 82 5.26 -10.57 1.39
N PHE A 83 6.35 -10.61 2.15
CA PHE A 83 6.34 -11.22 3.49
C PHE A 83 5.46 -10.44 4.45
N HIS A 84 5.45 -9.11 4.36
CA HIS A 84 4.61 -8.27 5.21
C HIS A 84 3.12 -8.56 5.00
N LEU A 85 2.69 -8.66 3.74
CA LEU A 85 1.32 -9.04 3.38
C LEU A 85 1.01 -10.48 3.82
N LEU A 86 1.88 -11.43 3.50
CA LEU A 86 1.64 -12.84 3.82
C LEU A 86 1.56 -13.10 5.33
N LEU A 87 2.38 -12.43 6.14
CA LEU A 87 2.45 -12.69 7.59
C LEU A 87 1.43 -11.89 8.41
N PHE A 88 1.13 -10.66 7.98
CA PHE A 88 0.34 -9.71 8.75
C PHE A 88 -1.00 -9.34 8.11
N ALA A 89 -1.11 -9.34 6.77
CA ALA A 89 -2.39 -9.09 6.12
C ALA A 89 -3.23 -10.37 6.00
N PHE A 90 -2.60 -11.51 5.67
CA PHE A 90 -3.24 -12.82 5.60
C PHE A 90 -2.71 -13.79 6.65
N PRO A 91 -2.96 -13.51 7.95
CA PRO A 91 -2.52 -14.38 9.01
C PRO A 91 -3.07 -15.80 8.80
N THR A 92 -2.20 -16.81 8.97
CA THR A 92 -2.61 -18.22 8.97
C THR A 92 -2.18 -18.85 10.29
N SER A 93 -3.13 -19.43 11.02
CA SER A 93 -2.82 -20.32 12.15
C SER A 93 -1.82 -21.41 11.72
N GLY A 94 -0.81 -21.61 12.57
CA GLY A 94 0.50 -22.18 12.22
C GLY A 94 0.54 -23.63 11.70
N THR A 95 -0.61 -24.30 11.57
CA THR A 95 -0.67 -25.74 11.30
C THR A 95 -1.07 -26.10 9.86
N ASN A 96 -1.53 -25.16 9.03
CA ASN A 96 -2.05 -25.47 7.69
C ASN A 96 -1.19 -24.91 6.53
N PHE A 97 -0.30 -25.74 5.98
CA PHE A 97 0.54 -25.40 4.82
C PHE A 97 -0.27 -25.02 3.57
N ILE A 98 -1.32 -25.78 3.26
CA ILE A 98 -2.20 -25.52 2.09
C ILE A 98 -2.82 -24.13 2.17
N ARG A 99 -3.20 -23.69 3.38
CA ARG A 99 -3.80 -22.37 3.62
C ARG A 99 -2.80 -21.26 3.31
N ARG A 100 -1.52 -21.44 3.65
CA ARG A 100 -0.46 -20.49 3.28
C ARG A 100 -0.29 -20.39 1.77
N MET A 101 -0.39 -21.50 1.04
CA MET A 101 -0.31 -21.50 -0.42
C MET A 101 -1.48 -20.75 -1.07
N VAL A 102 -2.71 -20.92 -0.55
CA VAL A 102 -3.89 -20.19 -1.06
C VAL A 102 -3.73 -18.68 -0.86
N PHE A 103 -3.20 -18.23 0.28
CA PHE A 103 -2.98 -16.80 0.54
C PHE A 103 -1.68 -16.25 -0.06
N LEU A 104 -0.78 -17.11 -0.54
CA LEU A 104 0.45 -16.68 -1.20
C LEU A 104 0.15 -15.97 -2.52
N LEU A 105 -0.71 -16.54 -3.35
CA LEU A 105 -1.05 -15.97 -4.66
C LEU A 105 -1.67 -14.57 -4.58
N PRO A 106 -2.71 -14.31 -3.76
CA PRO A 106 -3.23 -12.96 -3.58
C PRO A 106 -2.21 -12.04 -2.90
N SER A 107 -1.36 -12.54 -2.00
CA SER A 107 -0.28 -11.73 -1.42
C SER A 107 0.71 -11.27 -2.49
N ILE A 108 1.11 -12.16 -3.41
CA ILE A 108 2.00 -11.82 -4.54
C ILE A 108 1.31 -10.81 -5.47
N ALA A 109 0.04 -11.03 -5.82
CA ALA A 109 -0.70 -10.12 -6.69
C ALA A 109 -0.81 -8.70 -6.09
N VAL A 110 -1.18 -8.60 -4.81
CA VAL A 110 -1.23 -7.32 -4.10
C VAL A 110 0.17 -6.71 -4.00
N THR A 111 1.20 -7.51 -3.68
CA THR A 111 2.60 -7.03 -3.66
C THR A 111 3.01 -6.42 -4.99
N ALA A 112 2.71 -7.10 -6.10
CA ALA A 112 3.04 -6.63 -7.44
C ALA A 112 2.36 -5.28 -7.72
N LEU A 113 1.08 -5.14 -7.35
CA LEU A 113 0.37 -3.86 -7.45
C LEU A 113 1.03 -2.76 -6.60
N LEU A 114 1.32 -3.03 -5.32
CA LEU A 114 1.94 -2.06 -4.41
C LEU A 114 3.32 -1.62 -4.89
N CYS A 115 4.14 -2.56 -5.36
CA CYS A 115 5.47 -2.28 -5.88
C CYS A 115 5.39 -1.54 -7.22
N ALA A 116 4.44 -1.88 -8.10
CA ALA A 116 4.24 -1.15 -9.35
C ALA A 116 3.81 0.30 -9.12
N VAL A 117 2.93 0.56 -8.14
CA VAL A 117 2.53 1.93 -7.77
C VAL A 117 3.72 2.73 -7.23
N GLY A 118 4.48 2.15 -6.29
CA GLY A 118 5.66 2.80 -5.74
C GLY A 118 6.78 2.99 -6.77
N GLY A 119 7.01 1.99 -7.62
CA GLY A 119 7.98 2.03 -8.72
C GLY A 119 7.61 3.10 -9.73
N ALA A 120 6.35 3.17 -10.17
CA ALA A 120 5.88 4.20 -11.08
C ALA A 120 6.13 5.62 -10.56
N ALA A 121 5.85 5.86 -9.27
CA ALA A 121 6.13 7.16 -8.65
C ALA A 121 7.64 7.45 -8.53
N LEU A 122 8.45 6.45 -8.19
CA LEU A 122 9.92 6.57 -8.14
C LEU A 122 10.51 6.88 -9.52
N HIS A 123 10.04 6.19 -10.56
CA HIS A 123 10.44 6.43 -11.94
C HIS A 123 10.06 7.85 -12.37
N THR A 124 8.84 8.31 -12.08
CA THR A 124 8.41 9.68 -12.36
C THR A 124 9.32 10.69 -11.68
N PHE A 125 9.60 10.54 -10.39
CA PHE A 125 10.54 11.40 -9.65
C PHE A 125 11.93 11.42 -10.29
N TYR A 126 12.49 10.23 -10.57
CA TYR A 126 13.81 10.09 -11.17
C TYR A 126 13.90 10.87 -12.49
N TYR A 127 12.92 10.66 -13.39
CA TYR A 127 12.92 11.30 -14.70
C TYR A 127 12.65 12.80 -14.64
N VAL A 128 11.67 13.25 -13.86
CA VAL A 128 11.35 14.69 -13.75
C VAL A 128 12.56 15.44 -13.21
N GLN A 129 13.14 14.98 -12.11
CA GLN A 129 14.32 15.60 -11.52
C GLN A 129 15.53 15.57 -12.47
N LYS A 130 15.76 14.45 -13.17
CA LYS A 130 16.85 14.33 -14.15
C LYS A 130 16.70 15.36 -15.27
N THR A 131 15.53 15.42 -15.90
CA THR A 131 15.30 16.28 -17.05
C THR A 131 15.43 17.75 -16.68
N GLU A 132 14.92 18.16 -15.53
CA GLU A 132 15.05 19.55 -15.06
C GLU A 132 16.50 19.91 -14.71
N MET A 133 17.21 19.04 -13.99
CA MET A 133 18.62 19.28 -13.65
C MET A 133 19.48 19.45 -14.91
N LEU A 134 19.25 18.63 -15.94
CA LEU A 134 20.01 18.69 -17.18
C LEU A 134 19.60 19.89 -18.07
N SER A 135 18.33 20.26 -18.09
CA SER A 135 17.80 21.41 -18.84
C SER A 135 18.28 22.74 -18.24
N ASP A 136 18.07 22.92 -16.94
CA ASP A 136 18.24 24.21 -16.28
C ASP A 136 19.67 24.42 -15.76
N GLN A 137 20.50 23.37 -15.86
CA GLN A 137 21.89 23.33 -15.37
C GLN A 137 22.03 23.74 -13.89
N LYS A 138 21.02 23.46 -13.07
CA LYS A 138 20.96 23.83 -11.66
C LYS A 138 20.54 22.65 -10.78
N LEU A 139 20.97 22.68 -9.52
CA LEU A 139 20.65 21.69 -8.48
C LEU A 139 19.51 22.16 -7.56
N GLU A 140 18.70 23.11 -8.02
CA GLU A 140 17.60 23.70 -7.24
C GLU A 140 16.34 22.84 -7.34
N LEU A 141 15.52 22.86 -6.28
CA LEU A 141 14.19 22.23 -6.31
C LEU A 141 13.26 23.10 -7.15
N SER A 142 12.63 22.48 -8.15
CA SER A 142 11.59 23.11 -8.96
C SER A 142 10.19 22.73 -8.46
N THR A 143 9.19 23.44 -8.97
CA THR A 143 7.79 23.07 -8.78
C THR A 143 7.46 21.67 -9.33
N HIS A 144 8.04 21.23 -10.44
CA HIS A 144 7.73 19.89 -10.98
C HIS A 144 8.40 18.79 -10.15
N THR A 145 9.61 19.03 -9.67
CA THR A 145 10.25 18.13 -8.70
C THR A 145 9.42 18.04 -7.41
N ASP A 146 8.92 19.15 -6.88
CA ASP A 146 8.03 19.16 -5.70
C ASP A 146 6.73 18.37 -5.94
N LEU A 147 6.11 18.54 -7.11
CA LEU A 147 4.91 17.77 -7.50
C LEU A 147 5.22 16.27 -7.59
N SER A 148 6.39 15.88 -8.10
CA SER A 148 6.81 14.47 -8.15
C SER A 148 7.09 13.87 -6.77
N ILE A 149 7.60 14.67 -5.82
CA ILE A 149 7.74 14.27 -4.42
C ILE A 149 6.36 14.10 -3.76
N LEU A 150 5.44 15.02 -4.03
CA LEU A 150 4.06 14.89 -3.55
C LEU A 150 3.38 13.63 -4.12
N LEU A 151 3.66 13.27 -5.38
CA LEU A 151 3.21 12.01 -5.97
C LEU A 151 3.72 10.79 -5.19
N LEU A 152 5.01 10.76 -4.82
CA LEU A 152 5.59 9.69 -3.99
C LEU A 152 4.87 9.54 -2.64
N VAL A 153 4.55 10.67 -1.98
CA VAL A 153 3.81 10.68 -0.71
C VAL A 153 2.39 10.12 -0.90
N LEU A 154 1.70 10.54 -1.97
CA LEU A 154 0.37 10.03 -2.30
C LEU A 154 0.40 8.54 -2.62
N SER A 155 1.41 8.06 -3.36
CA SER A 155 1.60 6.63 -3.64
C SER A 155 1.81 5.81 -2.37
N LEU A 156 2.62 6.29 -1.42
CA LEU A 156 2.77 5.63 -0.12
C LEU A 156 1.47 5.58 0.67
N TRP A 157 0.67 6.65 0.61
CA TRP A 157 -0.65 6.68 1.22
C TRP A 157 -1.62 5.69 0.55
N PHE A 158 -1.63 5.60 -0.78
CA PHE A 158 -2.41 4.57 -1.50
C PHE A 158 -1.97 3.16 -1.11
N ILE A 159 -0.66 2.92 -1.07
CA ILE A 159 -0.09 1.63 -0.65
C ILE A 159 -0.54 1.27 0.77
N TYR A 160 -0.49 2.23 1.69
CA TYR A 160 -0.98 2.08 3.05
C TYR A 160 -2.48 1.72 3.08
N CYS A 161 -3.33 2.42 2.33
CA CYS A 161 -4.76 2.13 2.28
C CYS A 161 -5.06 0.72 1.72
N VAL A 162 -4.42 0.33 0.61
CA VAL A 162 -4.56 -1.00 0.01
C VAL A 162 -4.09 -2.08 0.98
N TYR A 163 -2.97 -1.88 1.67
CA TYR A 163 -2.50 -2.81 2.69
C TYR A 163 -3.52 -2.97 3.81
N HIS A 164 -4.08 -1.88 4.33
CA HIS A 164 -5.06 -1.93 5.41
C HIS A 164 -6.35 -2.64 5.01
N LEU A 165 -6.84 -2.42 3.79
CA LEU A 165 -7.98 -3.14 3.22
C LEU A 165 -7.68 -4.64 3.06
N GLY A 166 -6.52 -4.97 2.49
CA GLY A 166 -6.07 -6.36 2.35
C GLY A 166 -5.93 -7.07 3.70
N ALA A 167 -5.39 -6.38 4.70
CA ALA A 167 -5.22 -6.91 6.04
C ALA A 167 -6.54 -7.10 6.78
N ALA A 168 -7.52 -6.20 6.58
CA ALA A 168 -8.87 -6.39 7.10
C ALA A 168 -9.55 -7.60 6.45
N ALA A 169 -9.43 -7.74 5.13
CA ALA A 169 -9.97 -8.87 4.39
C ALA A 169 -9.36 -10.21 4.82
N GLY A 170 -8.04 -10.26 4.98
CA GLY A 170 -7.36 -11.48 5.41
C GLY A 170 -7.68 -11.88 6.85
N ARG A 171 -7.76 -10.92 7.79
CA ARG A 171 -8.22 -11.19 9.16
C ARG A 171 -9.64 -11.73 9.20
N PHE A 172 -10.57 -11.09 8.49
CA PHE A 172 -11.95 -11.57 8.42
C PHE A 172 -12.04 -12.98 7.84
N SER A 173 -11.32 -13.24 6.74
CA SER A 173 -11.28 -14.57 6.15
C SER A 173 -10.74 -15.61 7.13
N GLU A 174 -9.81 -15.23 8.01
CA GLU A 174 -9.31 -16.11 9.06
C GLU A 174 -10.34 -16.37 10.16
N THR A 175 -10.92 -15.33 10.73
CA THR A 175 -11.92 -15.43 11.80
C THR A 175 -13.12 -16.27 11.36
N ARG A 176 -13.64 -16.05 10.15
CA ARG A 176 -14.75 -16.83 9.60
C ARG A 176 -14.41 -18.32 9.46
N LEU A 177 -13.20 -18.63 8.99
CA LEU A 177 -12.77 -20.02 8.78
C LEU A 177 -12.52 -20.74 10.11
N GLU A 178 -11.98 -20.05 11.10
CA GLU A 178 -11.77 -20.59 12.45
C GLU A 178 -13.10 -20.85 13.16
N ARG A 179 -14.09 -19.95 13.03
CA ARG A 179 -15.45 -20.16 13.56
C ARG A 179 -16.16 -21.35 12.93
N HIS A 180 -16.11 -21.51 11.60
CA HIS A 180 -16.66 -22.71 10.95
C HIS A 180 -16.02 -24.01 11.46
N ARG A 181 -14.78 -23.97 11.95
CA ARG A 181 -14.09 -25.13 12.52
C ARG A 181 -14.40 -25.34 14.01
N THR A 182 -14.77 -24.27 14.73
CA THR A 182 -14.97 -24.25 16.19
C THR A 182 -16.42 -24.09 16.61
N SER A 183 -17.39 -24.24 15.70
CA SER A 183 -18.84 -23.99 15.89
C SER A 183 -19.55 -24.94 16.88
N ARG A 184 -18.88 -25.33 17.97
CA ARG A 184 -19.43 -26.19 19.02
C ARG A 184 -20.07 -25.41 20.17
N ASP A 185 -19.90 -24.09 20.27
CA ASP A 185 -20.55 -23.25 21.30
C ASP A 185 -20.93 -21.87 20.74
N GLU A 186 -22.03 -21.77 19.99
CA GLU A 186 -22.69 -20.47 19.78
C GLU A 186 -23.31 -20.03 21.11
N ILE A 187 -22.79 -18.95 21.69
CA ILE A 187 -23.36 -18.33 22.89
C ILE A 187 -24.72 -17.74 22.49
N SER A 188 -25.78 -18.12 23.20
CA SER A 188 -27.15 -17.62 23.01
C SER A 188 -27.20 -16.08 23.07
N GLU A 189 -27.97 -15.45 22.18
CA GLU A 189 -28.24 -14.00 22.17
C GLU A 189 -28.76 -13.51 23.54
N ASP A 190 -29.54 -14.33 24.25
CA ASP A 190 -30.08 -13.98 25.55
C ASP A 190 -28.97 -13.74 26.60
N VAL A 191 -27.91 -14.56 26.56
CA VAL A 191 -26.77 -14.46 27.48
C VAL A 191 -25.93 -13.22 27.19
N LEU A 192 -25.80 -12.85 25.90
CA LEU A 192 -25.12 -11.64 25.47
C LEU A 192 -25.88 -10.38 25.91
N ASP A 193 -27.21 -10.40 25.84
CA ASP A 193 -28.06 -9.27 26.28
C ASP A 193 -28.05 -9.10 27.81
N LEU A 194 -28.02 -10.20 28.57
CA LEU A 194 -27.86 -10.16 30.04
C LEU A 194 -26.47 -9.59 30.43
N ALA A 195 -25.42 -9.96 29.68
CA ALA A 195 -24.07 -9.43 29.89
C ALA A 195 -23.94 -7.94 29.52
N GLU A 196 -24.60 -7.48 28.46
CA GLU A 196 -24.62 -6.08 28.04
C GLU A 196 -25.28 -5.17 29.09
N ARG A 197 -26.31 -5.66 29.77
CA ARG A 197 -26.98 -4.98 30.90
C ARG A 197 -26.12 -4.91 32.16
N GLY A 198 -24.94 -5.53 32.16
CA GLY A 198 -23.97 -5.47 33.26
C GLY A 198 -24.19 -6.52 34.35
N GLU A 199 -25.04 -7.52 34.13
CA GLU A 199 -25.37 -8.53 35.16
C GLU A 199 -24.17 -9.42 35.55
N PHE A 200 -23.18 -9.54 34.67
CA PHE A 200 -21.95 -10.32 34.89
C PHE A 200 -20.71 -9.44 35.17
N GLY A 201 -20.91 -8.13 35.38
CA GLY A 201 -19.83 -7.17 35.64
C GLY A 201 -19.18 -6.58 34.38
N LEU A 202 -18.31 -5.57 34.60
CA LEU A 202 -17.75 -4.72 33.53
C LEU A 202 -16.88 -5.46 32.52
N GLN A 203 -16.21 -6.54 32.92
CA GLN A 203 -15.38 -7.32 32.01
C GLN A 203 -16.23 -8.17 31.06
N ALA A 204 -17.25 -8.85 31.59
CA ALA A 204 -18.21 -9.61 30.80
C ALA A 204 -19.02 -8.70 29.86
N GLN A 205 -19.35 -7.48 30.30
CA GLN A 205 -20.00 -6.47 29.45
C GLN A 205 -19.12 -6.09 28.25
N ARG A 206 -17.81 -5.91 28.46
CA ARG A 206 -16.86 -5.63 27.36
C ARG A 206 -16.70 -6.82 26.42
N GLU A 207 -16.62 -8.03 26.95
CA GLU A 207 -16.50 -9.26 26.15
C GLU A 207 -17.77 -9.55 25.35
N ALA A 208 -18.95 -9.30 25.91
CA ALA A 208 -20.23 -9.40 25.21
C ALA A 208 -20.35 -8.36 24.09
N LEU A 209 -19.96 -7.11 24.35
CA LEU A 209 -19.91 -6.05 23.36
C LEU A 209 -19.02 -6.45 22.18
N VAL A 210 -17.79 -6.93 22.46
CA VAL A 210 -16.85 -7.41 21.43
C VAL A 210 -17.46 -8.57 20.64
N THR A 211 -18.06 -9.56 21.32
CA THR A 211 -18.67 -10.73 20.66
C THR A 211 -19.82 -10.31 19.74
N LYS A 212 -20.66 -9.37 20.17
CA LYS A 212 -21.79 -8.83 19.38
C LYS A 212 -21.29 -8.02 18.19
N VAL A 213 -20.26 -7.18 18.36
CA VAL A 213 -19.57 -6.51 17.24
C VAL A 213 -19.10 -7.54 16.22
N GLU A 214 -18.39 -8.57 16.65
CA GLU A 214 -17.82 -9.57 15.74
C GLU A 214 -18.90 -10.42 15.03
N GLN A 215 -20.01 -10.75 15.69
CA GLN A 215 -21.15 -11.41 15.04
C GLN A 215 -21.78 -10.52 13.96
N ARG A 216 -21.96 -9.23 14.25
CA ARG A 216 -22.50 -8.26 13.27
C ARG A 216 -21.53 -8.01 12.11
N GLN A 217 -20.23 -7.97 12.37
CA GLN A 217 -19.21 -7.88 11.33
C GLN A 217 -19.24 -9.09 10.39
N ASP A 218 -19.46 -10.29 10.92
CA ASP A 218 -19.66 -11.51 10.12
C ASP A 218 -20.92 -11.47 9.25
N GLN A 219 -22.03 -10.97 9.78
CA GLN A 219 -23.27 -10.78 9.02
C GLN A 219 -23.11 -9.79 7.87
N LEU A 220 -22.30 -8.74 8.05
CA LEU A 220 -22.00 -7.75 7.01
C LEU A 220 -21.05 -8.28 5.94
N GLY A 221 -20.04 -9.05 6.34
CA GLY A 221 -18.98 -9.52 5.45
C GLY A 221 -17.92 -8.45 5.13
N VAL A 222 -16.75 -8.91 4.66
CA VAL A 222 -15.57 -8.07 4.34
C VAL A 222 -15.91 -6.86 3.48
N CYS A 223 -16.71 -7.06 2.43
CA CYS A 223 -16.91 -6.04 1.41
C CYS A 223 -17.63 -4.81 1.99
N LYS A 224 -18.70 -5.03 2.76
CA LYS A 224 -19.46 -3.95 3.41
C LYS A 224 -18.62 -3.23 4.48
N LEU A 225 -17.79 -3.97 5.22
CA LEU A 225 -16.93 -3.44 6.27
C LEU A 225 -15.78 -2.58 5.69
N SER A 226 -15.18 -3.02 4.59
CA SER A 226 -14.21 -2.26 3.82
C SER A 226 -14.81 -0.97 3.24
N ILE A 227 -16.05 -1.05 2.74
CA ILE A 227 -16.80 0.12 2.25
C ILE A 227 -17.00 1.15 3.37
N LEU A 228 -17.39 0.72 4.56
CA LEU A 228 -17.58 1.61 5.72
C LEU A 228 -16.25 2.25 6.18
N CYS A 229 -15.14 1.51 6.14
CA CYS A 229 -13.82 2.04 6.46
C CYS A 229 -13.41 3.16 5.49
N ILE A 230 -13.63 2.97 4.19
CA ILE A 230 -13.36 3.98 3.16
C ILE A 230 -14.29 5.18 3.35
N TYR A 231 -15.57 4.94 3.64
CA TYR A 231 -16.56 5.98 3.85
C TYR A 231 -16.20 6.92 5.00
N ARG A 232 -15.66 6.40 6.11
CA ARG A 232 -15.24 7.21 7.27
C ARG A 232 -14.26 8.33 6.89
N HIS A 233 -13.38 8.06 5.92
CA HIS A 233 -12.36 9.00 5.46
C HIS A 233 -12.56 9.41 3.99
N ILE A 234 -13.82 9.41 3.52
CA ILE A 234 -14.13 9.57 2.10
C ILE A 234 -13.57 10.86 1.50
N ILE A 235 -13.65 11.98 2.23
CA ILE A 235 -13.16 13.28 1.77
C ILE A 235 -11.65 13.20 1.50
N VAL A 236 -10.89 12.56 2.41
CA VAL A 236 -9.45 12.38 2.23
C VAL A 236 -9.17 11.54 0.99
N HIS A 237 -9.93 10.46 0.77
CA HIS A 237 -9.74 9.61 -0.40
C HIS A 237 -10.04 10.33 -1.72
N LEU A 238 -11.11 11.13 -1.77
CA LEU A 238 -11.47 11.91 -2.95
C LEU A 238 -10.45 13.01 -3.24
N VAL A 239 -10.04 13.76 -2.22
CA VAL A 239 -9.04 14.83 -2.36
C VAL A 239 -7.69 14.28 -2.78
N ALA A 240 -7.20 13.22 -2.13
CA ALA A 240 -5.92 12.58 -2.48
C ALA A 240 -5.91 12.07 -3.92
N ALA A 241 -7.00 11.43 -4.37
CA ALA A 241 -7.11 10.96 -5.76
C ALA A 241 -7.20 12.12 -6.76
N ALA A 242 -7.95 13.19 -6.47
CA ALA A 242 -8.03 14.37 -7.33
C ALA A 242 -6.66 15.08 -7.46
N VAL A 243 -5.94 15.23 -6.35
CA VAL A 243 -4.59 15.81 -6.33
C VAL A 243 -3.61 14.92 -7.12
N ALA A 244 -3.66 13.59 -6.94
CA ALA A 244 -2.84 12.67 -7.70
C ALA A 244 -3.09 12.79 -9.22
N ILE A 245 -4.36 12.81 -9.64
CA ILE A 245 -4.74 12.99 -11.06
C ILE A 245 -4.22 14.32 -11.61
N TYR A 246 -4.35 15.40 -10.85
CA TYR A 246 -3.84 16.72 -11.24
C TYR A 246 -2.32 16.69 -11.46
N ILE A 247 -1.58 16.08 -10.52
CA ILE A 247 -0.13 15.94 -10.61
C ILE A 247 0.24 15.09 -11.83
N ASP A 248 -0.39 13.93 -12.01
CA ASP A 248 -0.11 13.02 -13.13
C ASP A 248 -0.33 13.71 -14.48
N VAL A 249 -1.43 14.45 -14.64
CA VAL A 249 -1.72 15.20 -15.88
C VAL A 249 -0.70 16.30 -16.11
N THR A 250 -0.33 17.03 -15.05
CA THR A 250 0.64 18.13 -15.12
C THR A 250 2.02 17.62 -15.51
N LEU A 251 2.53 16.62 -14.79
CA LEU A 251 3.85 16.03 -15.05
C LEU A 251 3.88 15.33 -16.42
N ARG A 252 2.79 14.70 -16.86
CA ARG A 252 2.73 14.09 -18.19
C ARG A 252 2.84 15.11 -19.32
N LYS A 253 2.28 16.31 -19.14
CA LYS A 253 2.44 17.41 -20.11
C LYS A 253 3.91 17.82 -20.19
N VAL A 254 4.54 18.06 -19.04
CA VAL A 254 5.96 18.43 -18.93
C VAL A 254 6.87 17.38 -19.57
N VAL A 255 6.69 16.10 -19.23
CA VAL A 255 7.49 14.99 -19.79
C VAL A 255 7.30 14.88 -21.31
N LYS A 256 6.11 15.15 -21.86
CA LYS A 256 5.90 15.15 -23.32
C LYS A 256 6.57 16.32 -24.02
N GLU A 257 6.57 17.50 -23.41
CA GLU A 257 7.17 18.71 -23.99
C GLU A 257 8.71 18.63 -24.01
N LEU A 258 9.31 17.86 -23.11
CA LEU A 258 10.75 17.71 -22.95
C LEU A 258 11.34 16.49 -23.68
N ASP A 259 10.68 15.97 -24.73
CA ASP A 259 11.05 14.72 -25.43
C ASP A 259 11.30 13.55 -24.45
N GLY A 260 10.47 13.46 -23.43
CA GLY A 260 10.68 12.58 -22.30
C GLY A 260 10.65 11.08 -22.63
N SER A 261 11.33 10.31 -21.79
CA SER A 261 11.44 8.86 -21.94
C SER A 261 10.08 8.18 -21.98
N SER A 262 9.93 7.20 -22.89
CA SER A 262 8.75 6.33 -22.95
C SER A 262 8.44 5.69 -21.59
N VAL A 263 9.45 5.34 -20.80
CA VAL A 263 9.30 4.72 -19.47
C VAL A 263 8.55 5.64 -18.51
N ALA A 264 8.90 6.93 -18.46
CA ALA A 264 8.23 7.90 -17.58
C ALA A 264 6.76 8.10 -17.96
N LEU A 265 6.45 8.11 -19.26
CA LEU A 265 5.07 8.23 -19.75
C LEU A 265 4.22 7.00 -19.39
N HIS A 266 4.80 5.80 -19.44
CA HIS A 266 4.11 4.57 -19.02
C HIS A 266 3.91 4.55 -17.51
N ALA A 267 4.90 4.97 -16.72
CA ALA A 267 4.80 5.08 -15.27
C ALA A 267 3.67 6.05 -14.84
N LEU A 268 3.65 7.26 -15.42
CA LEU A 268 2.59 8.24 -15.19
C LEU A 268 1.21 7.73 -15.64
N ALA A 269 1.13 7.04 -16.78
CA ALA A 269 -0.13 6.48 -17.26
C ALA A 269 -0.66 5.38 -16.32
N PHE A 270 0.22 4.52 -15.81
CA PHE A 270 -0.13 3.48 -14.84
C PHE A 270 -0.61 4.10 -13.53
N HIS A 271 0.13 5.07 -12.97
CA HIS A 271 -0.25 5.75 -11.74
C HIS A 271 -1.59 6.48 -11.89
N LEU A 272 -1.79 7.19 -13.00
CA LEU A 272 -3.05 7.86 -13.32
C LEU A 272 -4.23 6.88 -13.38
N ALA A 273 -4.04 5.72 -14.02
CA ALA A 273 -5.08 4.70 -14.09
C ALA A 273 -5.46 4.19 -12.68
N VAL A 274 -4.46 3.95 -11.81
CA VAL A 274 -4.69 3.57 -10.42
C VAL A 274 -5.44 4.67 -9.65
N ALA A 275 -5.05 5.93 -9.81
CA ALA A 275 -5.72 7.07 -9.15
C ALA A 275 -7.19 7.22 -9.60
N ILE A 276 -7.48 7.05 -10.90
CA ILE A 276 -8.84 7.07 -11.44
C ILE A 276 -9.67 5.90 -10.90
N VAL A 277 -9.12 4.68 -10.91
CA VAL A 277 -9.79 3.50 -10.36
C VAL A 277 -10.07 3.71 -8.87
N TRP A 278 -9.14 4.30 -8.12
CA TRP A 278 -9.33 4.62 -6.72
C TRP A 278 -10.42 5.66 -6.48
N LEU A 279 -10.47 6.71 -7.31
CA LEU A 279 -11.51 7.73 -7.24
C LEU A 279 -12.90 7.14 -7.48
N ILE A 280 -13.06 6.35 -8.54
CA ILE A 280 -14.32 5.66 -8.88
C ILE A 280 -14.69 4.70 -7.76
N GLY A 281 -13.75 3.89 -7.29
CA GLY A 281 -13.96 2.95 -6.19
C GLY A 281 -14.39 3.64 -4.90
N SER A 282 -13.80 4.80 -4.59
CA SER A 282 -14.16 5.61 -3.42
C SER A 282 -15.57 6.18 -3.55
N ALA A 283 -15.93 6.72 -4.72
CA ALA A 283 -17.28 7.22 -4.98
C ALA A 283 -18.35 6.11 -4.90
N MET A 284 -18.05 4.93 -5.47
CA MET A 284 -18.92 3.76 -5.36
C MET A 284 -19.06 3.31 -3.91
N ALA A 285 -17.96 3.22 -3.16
CA ALA A 285 -17.99 2.88 -1.74
C ALA A 285 -18.86 3.87 -0.96
N ALA A 286 -18.79 5.17 -1.24
CA ALA A 286 -19.64 6.16 -0.60
C ALA A 286 -21.13 5.94 -0.88
N MET A 287 -21.51 5.68 -2.14
CA MET A 287 -22.90 5.39 -2.50
C MET A 287 -23.42 4.13 -1.82
N PHE A 288 -22.62 3.06 -1.80
CA PHE A 288 -22.98 1.82 -1.11
C PHE A 288 -23.05 1.99 0.41
N ALA A 289 -22.16 2.78 1.01
CA ALA A 289 -22.18 3.07 2.44
C ALA A 289 -23.46 3.82 2.84
N ILE A 290 -23.92 4.77 2.03
CA ILE A 290 -25.20 5.47 2.26
C ILE A 290 -26.38 4.49 2.19
N SER A 291 -26.39 3.59 1.20
CA SER A 291 -27.42 2.57 1.07
C SER A 291 -27.43 1.61 2.27
N LEU A 292 -26.25 1.18 2.71
CA LEU A 292 -26.10 0.32 3.90
C LEU A 292 -26.55 1.02 5.18
N ARG A 293 -26.26 2.32 5.32
CA ARG A 293 -26.70 3.14 6.46
C ARG A 293 -28.22 3.22 6.55
N GLN A 294 -28.91 3.29 5.40
CA GLN A 294 -30.37 3.32 5.37
C GLN A 294 -31.00 1.96 5.74
N GLN A 295 -30.32 0.85 5.43
CA GLN A 295 -30.82 -0.50 5.72
C GLN A 295 -30.61 -0.93 7.18
N SER A 296 -29.60 -0.40 7.89
CA SER A 296 -29.28 -0.83 9.26
C SER A 296 -28.63 0.31 10.08
N PRO A 297 -29.41 1.32 10.52
CA PRO A 297 -28.89 2.51 11.21
C PRO A 297 -28.26 2.20 12.58
N GLU A 298 -28.82 1.24 13.33
CA GLU A 298 -28.32 0.81 14.65
C GLU A 298 -26.90 0.22 14.57
N LEU A 299 -26.59 -0.45 13.46
CA LEU A 299 -25.31 -1.12 13.22
C LEU A 299 -24.18 -0.12 12.93
N LEU A 300 -24.54 1.06 12.41
CA LEU A 300 -23.60 2.10 12.04
C LEU A 300 -23.16 2.93 13.25
N ALA A 301 -24.09 3.23 14.18
CA ALA A 301 -23.77 3.88 15.45
C ALA A 301 -22.73 3.05 16.23
N TYR A 302 -22.92 1.74 16.27
CA TYR A 302 -22.06 0.82 17.02
C TYR A 302 -20.66 0.61 16.40
N ILE A 303 -20.52 0.70 15.07
CA ILE A 303 -19.23 0.53 14.36
C ILE A 303 -18.46 1.85 14.22
N LEU A 304 -19.15 3.00 14.22
CA LEU A 304 -18.51 4.32 14.11
C LEU A 304 -18.20 4.98 15.46
N ASP A 305 -18.91 4.64 16.56
CA ASP A 305 -18.62 5.13 17.92
C ASP A 305 -17.50 4.37 18.65
N VAL A 306 -16.97 3.28 18.07
CA VAL A 306 -15.82 2.49 18.56
C VAL A 306 -14.59 2.70 17.66
#